data_AF-A0A5J5FBV2-F1
#
_entry.id   AF-A0A5J5FBV2-F1
#
_cell.length_a   1.000
_cell.length_b   1.000
_cell.length_c   1.000
_cell.angle_alpha   90.00
_cell.angle_beta   90.00
_cell.angle_gamma   90.00
#
_symmetry.space_group_name_H-M   'P 1'
#
loop_
_entity.id
_entity.type
_entity.pdbx_description
1 polymer ?
#
loop_
_entity_poly.entity_id
_entity_poly.type
_entity_poly.pdbx_seq_one_letter_code
_entity_poly.pdbx_strand_id
1 'polypeptide(L)'
;MLLVRLAHPKRLADLHLEFGWRPELVSRIAKEVIEKHGHLVNFLPNILRVTPNQTSEGLNEFVRYAKGVPLKNCWSFVETIRPIAQPTKRQRTTFNGHKRVHTLKCHAVVTPDGIVAHLFGPVERRRHDKYL
;
A
#
# COMPACT_ATOMS: atom_id res chain seq x y z
N MET A 1 20.28 3.30 1.02
CA MET A 1 19.63 4.18 2.00
C MET A 1 18.56 5.08 1.38
N LEU A 2 18.91 6.07 0.52
CA LEU A 2 17.92 6.96 -0.10
C LEU A 2 16.90 6.19 -0.93
N LEU A 3 17.37 5.30 -1.82
CA LEU A 3 16.50 4.45 -2.63
C LEU A 3 15.56 3.57 -1.81
N VAL A 4 16.01 3.07 -0.65
CA VAL A 4 15.17 2.30 0.28
C VAL A 4 14.08 3.18 0.92
N ARG A 5 14.42 4.43 1.22
CA ARG A 5 13.47 5.44 1.74
C ARG A 5 12.48 5.92 0.67
N LEU A 6 12.89 5.90 -0.60
CA LEU A 6 12.05 6.23 -1.75
C LEU A 6 11.15 5.05 -2.15
N ALA A 7 11.61 3.81 -2.01
CA ALA A 7 10.85 2.63 -2.41
C ALA A 7 9.61 2.39 -1.55
N HIS A 8 9.67 2.71 -0.25
CA HIS A 8 8.55 2.56 0.67
C HIS A 8 8.69 3.45 1.91
N PRO A 9 7.59 3.82 2.58
CA PRO A 9 7.63 4.68 3.75
C PRO A 9 8.33 3.97 4.93
N LYS A 10 9.55 4.41 5.25
CA LYS A 10 10.34 3.94 6.40
C LYS A 10 10.66 5.07 7.37
N ARG A 11 10.60 4.80 8.68
CA ARG A 11 11.01 5.79 9.69
C ARG A 11 12.53 5.92 9.67
N LEU A 12 13.03 7.07 10.13
CA LEU A 12 14.47 7.28 10.27
C LEU A 12 15.10 6.29 11.27
N ALA A 13 14.35 5.91 12.30
CA ALA A 13 14.76 4.89 13.27
C ALA A 13 14.96 3.51 12.61
N ASP A 14 14.07 3.11 11.69
CA ASP A 14 14.19 1.83 10.98
C ASP A 14 15.44 1.81 10.10
N LEU A 15 15.74 2.92 9.43
CA LEU A 15 16.96 3.08 8.63
C LEU A 15 18.23 3.10 9.49
N HIS A 16 18.15 3.65 10.70
CA HIS A 16 19.25 3.57 11.67
C HIS A 16 19.53 2.12 12.07
N LEU A 17 18.47 1.34 12.35
CA LEU A 17 18.61 -0.08 12.71
C LEU A 17 19.15 -0.93 11.56
N GLU A 18 18.75 -0.66 10.32
CA GLU A 18 19.20 -1.44 9.16
C GLU A 18 20.64 -1.13 8.74
N PHE A 19 21.03 0.15 8.75
CA PHE A 19 22.31 0.57 8.20
C PHE A 19 23.34 0.96 9.26
N GLY A 20 22.93 1.20 10.51
CA GLY A 20 23.78 1.64 11.62
C GLY A 20 24.09 3.14 11.63
N TRP A 21 23.44 3.92 10.77
CA TRP A 21 23.75 5.35 10.58
C TRP A 21 22.90 6.22 11.48
N ARG A 22 23.49 7.27 12.04
CA ARG A 22 22.76 8.23 12.89
C ARG A 22 21.55 8.82 12.12
N PRO A 23 20.34 8.85 12.71
CA PRO A 23 19.13 9.38 12.06
C PRO A 23 19.32 10.78 11.45
N GLU A 24 20.10 11.64 12.09
CA GLU A 24 20.37 13.01 11.67
C GLU A 24 21.21 13.03 10.39
N LEU A 25 22.20 12.15 10.29
CA LEU A 25 23.06 12.00 9.11
C LEU A 25 22.24 11.47 7.93
N VAL A 26 21.39 10.46 8.19
CA VAL A 26 20.44 9.92 7.21
C VAL A 26 19.52 11.02 6.67
N SER A 27 18.98 11.87 7.55
CA SER A 27 18.10 12.98 7.17
C SER A 27 18.84 14.04 6.36
N ARG A 28 20.06 14.42 6.75
CA ARG A 28 20.88 15.42 6.03
C ARG A 28 21.22 14.97 4.61
N ILE A 29 21.73 13.75 4.48
CA ILE A 29 22.06 13.16 3.18
C ILE A 29 20.81 13.04 2.33
N ALA A 30 19.68 12.62 2.93
CA ALA A 30 18.44 12.51 2.18
C ALA A 30 17.96 13.86 1.62
N LYS A 31 18.02 14.91 2.44
CA LYS A 31 17.67 16.27 2.03
C LYS A 31 18.56 16.76 0.89
N GLU A 32 19.87 16.62 1.04
CA GLU A 32 20.84 17.15 0.08
C GLU A 32 20.78 16.44 -1.27
N VAL A 33 20.56 15.11 -1.27
CA VAL A 33 20.38 14.36 -2.52
C VAL A 33 19.05 14.71 -3.20
N ILE A 34 17.96 14.92 -2.45
CA ILE A 34 16.68 15.36 -3.02
C ILE A 34 16.79 16.78 -3.58
N GLU A 35 17.48 17.70 -2.90
CA GLU A 35 17.66 19.08 -3.39
C GLU A 35 18.51 19.10 -4.68
N LYS A 36 19.58 18.32 -4.74
CA LYS A 36 20.51 18.32 -5.87
C LYS A 36 20.02 17.47 -7.05
N HIS A 37 19.42 16.32 -6.78
CA HIS A 37 19.07 15.30 -7.78
C HIS A 37 17.56 15.03 -7.86
N GLY A 38 16.72 15.79 -7.16
CA GLY A 38 15.26 15.62 -7.18
C GLY A 38 14.68 15.71 -8.59
N HIS A 39 15.28 16.52 -9.46
CA HIS A 39 14.90 16.61 -10.87
C HIS A 39 15.03 15.27 -11.63
N LEU A 40 15.95 14.40 -11.23
CA LEU A 40 16.10 13.06 -11.80
C LEU A 40 15.01 12.12 -11.33
N VAL A 41 14.29 12.43 -10.25
CA VAL A 41 13.20 11.62 -9.71
C VAL A 41 11.83 12.22 -10.08
N ASN A 42 11.80 13.35 -10.80
CA ASN A 42 10.57 13.99 -11.27
C ASN A 42 9.73 13.13 -12.24
N PHE A 43 10.31 12.07 -12.82
CA PHE A 43 9.57 11.09 -13.61
C PHE A 43 8.77 10.09 -12.74
N LEU A 44 8.96 10.12 -11.42
CA LEU A 44 8.16 9.39 -10.44
C LEU A 44 7.17 10.39 -9.82
N PRO A 45 6.09 10.79 -10.53
CA PRO A 45 5.17 11.82 -10.05
C PRO A 45 4.50 11.46 -8.71
N ASN A 46 4.60 10.20 -8.30
CA ASN A 46 3.68 9.58 -7.36
C ASN A 46 4.34 8.87 -6.16
N ILE A 47 5.66 8.63 -6.19
CA ILE A 47 6.31 7.80 -5.15
C ILE A 47 6.57 8.56 -3.85
N LEU A 48 6.80 9.86 -3.95
CA LEU A 48 7.32 10.65 -2.83
C LEU A 48 6.27 11.43 -2.04
N ARG A 49 5.03 11.46 -2.50
CA ARG A 49 4.10 12.51 -2.11
C ARG A 49 2.67 12.01 -1.99
N VAL A 50 2.42 11.20 -0.97
CA VAL A 50 1.15 11.32 -0.24
C VAL A 50 1.18 12.68 0.49
N THR A 51 1.10 13.77 -0.28
CA THR A 51 0.95 15.13 0.23
C THR A 51 -0.55 15.35 0.36
N PRO A 52 -1.06 15.90 1.48
CA PRO A 52 -2.49 16.11 1.69
C PRO A 52 -3.23 16.72 0.48
N ASN A 53 -2.55 17.58 -0.28
CA ASN A 53 -3.08 18.24 -1.46
C ASN A 53 -3.27 17.29 -2.66
N GLN A 54 -2.30 16.40 -2.95
CA GLN A 54 -2.43 15.40 -4.03
C GLN A 54 -3.43 14.31 -3.66
N THR A 55 -3.55 14.00 -2.36
CA THR A 55 -4.59 13.11 -1.86
C THR A 55 -5.98 13.68 -2.12
N SER A 56 -6.17 15.00 -2.04
CA SER A 56 -7.50 15.62 -2.24
C SER A 56 -8.01 15.56 -3.68
N GLU A 57 -7.17 15.81 -4.69
CA GLU A 57 -7.56 15.71 -6.10
C GLU A 57 -7.82 14.25 -6.50
N GLY A 58 -6.89 13.33 -6.16
CA GLY A 58 -7.07 11.90 -6.40
C GLY A 58 -8.26 11.29 -5.64
N LEU A 59 -8.52 11.74 -4.40
CA LEU A 59 -9.72 11.34 -3.63
C LEU A 59 -10.99 11.85 -4.30
N ASN A 60 -11.01 13.11 -4.75
CA ASN A 60 -12.19 13.69 -5.38
C ASN A 60 -12.56 12.95 -6.67
N GLU A 61 -11.56 12.54 -7.45
CA GLU A 61 -11.77 11.72 -8.65
C GLU A 61 -12.23 10.30 -8.29
N PHE A 62 -11.64 9.67 -7.27
CA PHE A 62 -12.05 8.35 -6.80
C PHE A 62 -13.48 8.34 -6.22
N VAL A 63 -13.84 9.33 -5.41
CA VAL A 63 -15.20 9.49 -4.85
C VAL A 63 -16.23 9.71 -5.96
N ARG A 64 -15.86 10.40 -7.05
CA ARG A 64 -16.73 10.55 -8.23
C ARG A 64 -16.95 9.22 -8.96
N TYR A 65 -15.94 8.36 -9.05
CA TYR A 65 -16.06 7.03 -9.65
C TYR A 65 -16.80 6.03 -8.75
N ALA A 66 -16.63 6.14 -7.43
CA ALA A 66 -17.33 5.32 -6.44
C ALA A 66 -18.76 5.84 -6.20
N LYS A 67 -19.65 5.63 -7.18
CA LYS A 67 -21.09 5.94 -7.06
C LYS A 67 -21.65 5.42 -5.73
N GLY A 68 -22.01 6.33 -4.82
CA GLY A 68 -22.79 6.01 -3.62
C GLY A 68 -22.02 5.79 -2.31
N VAL A 69 -20.74 6.19 -2.20
CA VAL A 69 -20.02 6.13 -0.90
C VAL A 69 -20.41 7.34 -0.04
N PRO A 70 -20.99 7.15 1.17
CA PRO A 70 -21.43 8.26 2.02
C PRO A 70 -20.27 9.00 2.73
N LEU A 71 -19.06 8.44 2.68
CA LEU A 71 -17.87 8.98 3.34
C LEU A 71 -17.04 9.82 2.36
N LYS A 72 -16.90 11.11 2.66
CA LYS A 72 -16.15 12.07 1.84
C LYS A 72 -14.62 11.86 1.85
N ASN A 73 -14.11 11.15 2.87
CA ASN A 73 -12.67 10.92 3.08
C ASN A 73 -12.30 9.42 3.05
N CYS A 74 -13.06 8.60 2.32
CA CYS A 74 -12.75 7.18 2.18
C CYS A 74 -11.89 6.95 0.93
N TRP A 75 -10.65 6.51 1.14
CA TRP A 75 -9.70 6.19 0.07
C TRP A 75 -10.03 4.86 -0.62
N SER A 76 -10.28 3.81 0.17
CA SER A 76 -10.56 2.46 -0.32
C SER A 76 -11.15 1.63 0.79
N PHE A 77 -11.95 0.62 0.44
CA PHE A 77 -12.39 -0.39 1.39
C PHE A 77 -11.36 -1.51 1.50
N VAL A 78 -10.93 -1.80 2.73
CA VAL A 78 -9.91 -2.81 3.02
C VAL A 78 -10.55 -4.18 3.14
N GLU A 79 -10.95 -4.78 2.02
CA GLU A 79 -11.28 -6.21 1.96
C GLU A 79 -11.16 -6.69 0.52
N THR A 80 -10.08 -7.39 0.19
CA THR A 80 -9.91 -7.92 -1.16
C THR A 80 -9.93 -9.44 -1.15
N ILE A 81 -11.02 -9.99 -1.66
CA ILE A 81 -11.12 -11.40 -2.02
C ILE A 81 -10.39 -11.56 -3.36
N ARG A 82 -9.27 -12.29 -3.38
CA ARG A 82 -8.52 -12.58 -4.60
C ARG A 82 -8.87 -13.99 -5.09
N PRO A 83 -9.51 -14.14 -6.27
CA PRO A 83 -9.72 -15.45 -6.85
C PRO A 83 -8.38 -16.08 -7.22
N ILE A 84 -8.26 -17.38 -7.01
CA ILE A 84 -7.09 -18.18 -7.35
C ILE A 84 -7.52 -19.35 -8.24
N ALA A 85 -6.57 -19.90 -8.98
CA ALA A 85 -6.78 -21.16 -9.69
C ALA A 85 -7.16 -22.26 -8.69
N GLN A 86 -7.99 -23.22 -9.11
CA GLN A 86 -8.41 -24.34 -8.27
C GLN A 86 -7.17 -25.12 -7.79
N PRO A 87 -6.87 -25.12 -6.48
CA PRO A 87 -5.67 -25.77 -6.00
C PRO A 87 -5.89 -27.29 -5.97
N THR A 88 -4.85 -28.10 -6.23
CA THR A 88 -4.98 -29.58 -6.14
C THR A 88 -5.07 -30.07 -4.70
N LYS A 89 -4.51 -29.31 -3.75
CA LYS A 89 -4.49 -29.60 -2.30
C LYS A 89 -5.29 -28.54 -1.54
N ARG A 90 -5.90 -28.94 -0.42
CA ARG A 90 -6.61 -28.03 0.51
C ARG A 90 -7.71 -27.18 -0.14
N GLN A 91 -8.38 -27.68 -1.18
CA GLN A 91 -9.49 -26.99 -1.86
C GLN A 91 -10.57 -26.48 -0.90
N ARG A 92 -10.90 -27.28 0.13
CA ARG A 92 -11.91 -26.91 1.14
C ARG A 92 -11.54 -25.68 1.97
N THR A 93 -10.25 -25.35 2.13
CA THR A 93 -9.82 -24.19 2.93
C THR A 93 -9.86 -22.88 2.14
N THR A 94 -9.70 -22.95 0.82
CA THR A 94 -9.73 -21.78 -0.08
C THR A 94 -11.07 -21.58 -0.77
N PHE A 95 -11.93 -22.60 -0.84
CA PHE A 95 -13.23 -22.47 -1.49
C PHE A 95 -14.18 -21.53 -0.73
N ASN A 96 -14.66 -20.50 -1.43
CA ASN A 96 -15.68 -19.58 -0.93
C ASN A 96 -17.06 -20.06 -1.35
N GLY A 97 -17.84 -20.63 -0.43
CA GLY A 97 -19.20 -21.10 -0.72
C GLY A 97 -20.16 -19.99 -1.17
N HIS A 98 -19.99 -18.76 -0.67
CA HIS A 98 -20.86 -17.63 -1.03
C HIS A 98 -20.62 -17.13 -2.47
N LYS A 99 -19.35 -17.06 -2.90
CA LYS A 99 -18.99 -16.65 -4.28
C LYS A 99 -18.79 -17.83 -5.23
N ARG A 100 -18.82 -19.07 -4.74
CA ARG A 100 -18.56 -20.34 -5.46
C ARG A 100 -17.22 -20.37 -6.21
N VAL A 101 -16.18 -19.73 -5.68
CA VAL A 101 -14.84 -19.62 -6.29
C VAL A 101 -13.77 -19.91 -5.26
N HIS A 102 -12.61 -20.44 -5.67
CA HIS A 102 -11.44 -20.55 -4.79
C HIS A 102 -10.80 -19.18 -4.61
N THR A 103 -10.64 -18.75 -3.36
CA THR A 103 -10.20 -17.40 -3.05
C THR A 103 -9.27 -17.35 -1.84
N LEU A 104 -8.35 -16.40 -1.83
CA LEU A 104 -7.58 -16.00 -0.66
C LEU A 104 -8.04 -14.61 -0.22
N LYS A 105 -8.04 -14.35 1.10
CA LYS A 105 -8.33 -13.02 1.63
C LYS A 105 -7.01 -12.24 1.76
N CYS A 106 -6.99 -11.05 1.20
CA CYS A 106 -5.90 -10.09 1.35
C CYS A 106 -6.48 -8.74 1.77
N HIS A 107 -5.74 -8.01 2.60
CA HIS A 107 -5.99 -6.61 2.95
C HIS A 107 -5.00 -5.75 2.19
N ALA A 108 -5.41 -5.27 1.01
CA ALA A 108 -4.61 -4.36 0.21
C ALA A 108 -5.26 -2.96 0.23
N VAL A 109 -4.45 -1.94 0.48
CA VAL A 109 -4.81 -0.53 0.25
C VAL A 109 -3.94 -0.05 -0.89
N VAL A 110 -4.58 0.37 -1.98
CA VAL A 110 -3.91 0.97 -3.13
C VAL A 110 -4.29 2.44 -3.15
N THR A 111 -3.28 3.32 -3.11
CA THR A 111 -3.41 4.78 -3.22
C THR A 111 -3.92 5.17 -4.64
N PRO A 112 -4.36 6.42 -4.90
CA PRO A 112 -4.94 6.77 -6.21
C PRO A 112 -3.92 6.62 -7.31
N ASP A 113 -2.68 6.88 -6.92
CA ASP A 113 -1.51 6.85 -7.74
C ASP A 113 -1.07 5.42 -8.10
N GLY A 114 -1.85 4.40 -7.68
CA GLY A 114 -1.61 3.00 -7.97
C GLY A 114 -0.60 2.32 -7.03
N ILE A 115 -0.11 3.01 -6.00
CA ILE A 115 0.87 2.46 -5.06
C ILE A 115 0.16 1.65 -3.98
N VAL A 116 0.68 0.47 -3.68
CA VAL A 116 0.17 -0.34 -2.57
C VAL A 116 0.71 0.22 -1.24
N ALA A 117 -0.10 1.00 -0.53
CA ALA A 117 0.27 1.56 0.78
C ALA A 117 0.24 0.53 1.91
N HIS A 118 -0.60 -0.49 1.78
CA HIS A 118 -0.70 -1.57 2.74
C HIS A 118 -1.01 -2.87 2.02
N LEU A 119 -0.34 -3.95 2.40
CA LEU A 119 -0.64 -5.29 1.93
C LEU A 119 -0.45 -6.28 3.08
N PHE A 120 -1.54 -6.96 3.42
CA PHE A 120 -1.55 -8.04 4.40
C PHE A 120 -2.29 -9.25 3.83
N GLY A 121 -1.86 -10.47 4.20
CA GLY A 121 -2.28 -11.72 3.58
C GLY A 121 -1.30 -12.21 2.51
N PRO A 122 -1.48 -13.42 1.93
CA PRO A 122 -2.73 -14.15 1.78
C PRO A 122 -3.10 -15.00 3.00
N VAL A 123 -4.35 -14.86 3.47
CA VAL A 123 -4.90 -15.66 4.58
C VAL A 123 -6.02 -16.55 4.07
N GLU A 124 -6.07 -17.78 4.60
CA GLU A 124 -7.20 -18.69 4.40
C GLU A 124 -8.48 -18.05 4.93
N ARG A 125 -9.49 -17.89 4.06
CA ARG A 125 -10.75 -17.22 4.42
C ARG A 125 -11.51 -17.92 5.54
N ARG A 126 -11.36 -19.24 5.71
CA ARG A 126 -12.01 -20.02 6.78
C ARG A 126 -11.73 -19.48 8.19
N ARG A 127 -10.63 -18.74 8.38
CA ARG A 127 -10.22 -18.26 9.70
C ARG A 127 -11.04 -17.09 10.24
N HIS A 128 -11.99 -16.54 9.46
CA HIS A 128 -12.79 -15.35 9.80
C HIS A 128 -11.91 -14.15 10.24
N ASP A 129 -12.53 -13.00 10.48
CA ASP A 129 -11.81 -11.75 10.81
C ASP A 129 -11.13 -11.77 12.18
N LYS A 130 -11.06 -12.93 12.84
CA LYS A 130 -10.44 -13.10 14.15
C LYS A 130 -8.92 -12.89 14.17
N TYR A 131 -8.28 -12.85 13.00
CA TYR A 131 -6.82 -12.73 12.87
C TYR A 131 -6.40 -11.52 12.02
N LEU A 132 -7.35 -10.64 11.69
CA LEU A 132 -7.14 -9.45 10.88
C LEU A 132 -7.22 -8.19 11.74
#